data_AF-A0A9C6XCU2-F1
#
_entry.id   AF-A0A9C6XCU2-F1
#
_cell.length_a   1.000
_cell.length_b   1.000
_cell.length_c   1.000
_cell.angle_alpha   90.00
_cell.angle_beta   90.00
_cell.angle_gamma   90.00
#
_symmetry.space_group_name_H-M   'P 1'
#
loop_
_entity.id
_entity.type
_entity.pdbx_description
1 polymer ?
#
loop_
_entity_poly.entity_id
_entity_poly.type
_entity_poly.pdbx_seq_one_letter_code
_entity_poly.pdbx_strand_id
1 'polypeptide(L)'
;MATMANLMSHLANGKAQASDPVEKVLYRQIRKITLDTPLSRVSKMLETDHFVLIVHTQKQYSSGDSAQNRESIVGIVTPIDLLCHITSREGHEGTVDSECSSVSH
;
A
#
# COMPACT_ATOMS: atom_id res chain seq x y z
N MET A 1 4.63 8.49 -1.87
CA MET A 1 5.18 7.16 -1.49
C MET A 1 6.55 7.02 -2.13
N ALA A 2 7.53 6.46 -1.43
CA ALA A 2 8.80 6.08 -2.02
C ALA A 2 8.87 4.55 -2.06
N THR A 3 9.35 4.00 -3.17
CA THR A 3 9.68 2.58 -3.27
C THR A 3 11.16 2.46 -3.56
N MET A 4 11.74 1.33 -3.18
CA MET A 4 13.14 1.03 -3.49
C MET A 4 13.41 1.11 -5.00
N ALA A 5 12.51 0.54 -5.83
CA ALA A 5 12.63 0.59 -7.29
C ALA A 5 12.69 2.03 -7.82
N ASN A 6 11.84 2.93 -7.32
CA ASN A 6 11.85 4.32 -7.77
C ASN A 6 13.09 5.08 -7.29
N LEU A 7 13.48 4.87 -6.03
CA LEU A 7 14.70 5.47 -5.46
C LEU A 7 15.94 5.03 -6.25
N MET A 8 16.09 3.73 -6.49
CA MET A 8 17.21 3.16 -7.24
C MET A 8 17.25 3.68 -8.67
N SER A 9 16.11 3.76 -9.34
CA SER A 9 16.02 4.35 -10.70
C SER A 9 16.46 5.82 -10.71
N HIS A 10 16.09 6.61 -9.70
CA HIS A 10 16.51 8.01 -9.61
C HIS A 10 18.00 8.17 -9.33
N LEU A 11 18.57 7.33 -8.45
CA LEU A 11 20.00 7.33 -8.15
C LEU A 11 20.82 6.89 -9.37
N ALA A 12 20.44 5.79 -10.02
CA ALA A 12 21.14 5.25 -11.18
C ALA A 12 21.13 6.22 -12.38
N ASN A 13 20.06 6.98 -12.55
CA ASN A 13 19.94 7.98 -13.61
C ASN A 13 20.53 9.35 -13.24
N GLY A 14 21.17 9.50 -12.07
CA GLY A 14 21.71 10.77 -11.58
C GLY A 14 20.65 11.83 -11.29
N LYS A 15 19.38 11.43 -11.19
CA LYS A 15 18.24 12.31 -10.89
C LYS A 15 18.09 12.59 -9.39
N ALA A 16 18.74 11.80 -8.55
CA ALA A 16 18.87 12.01 -7.11
C ALA A 16 20.27 11.64 -6.62
N GLN A 17 20.68 12.18 -5.47
CA GLN A 17 21.89 11.83 -4.74
C GLN A 17 21.55 11.29 -3.34
N ALA A 18 22.51 10.61 -2.71
CA ALA A 18 22.32 10.03 -1.37
C ALA A 18 22.01 11.08 -0.28
N SER A 19 22.43 12.34 -0.48
CA SER A 19 22.13 13.47 0.39
C SER A 19 20.82 14.18 0.08
N ASP A 20 20.18 13.89 -1.06
CA ASP A 20 18.92 14.53 -1.42
C ASP A 20 17.79 14.04 -0.49
N PRO A 21 16.82 14.90 -0.15
CA PRO A 21 15.64 14.48 0.59
C PRO A 21 14.83 13.45 -0.21
N VAL A 22 14.29 12.45 0.50
CA VAL A 22 13.44 11.40 -0.11
C VAL A 22 12.22 11.98 -0.84
N GLU A 23 11.78 13.19 -0.47
CA GLU A 23 10.73 13.92 -1.16
C GLU A 23 10.97 14.06 -2.67
N LYS A 24 12.23 14.20 -3.09
CA LYS A 24 12.64 14.33 -4.49
C LYS A 24 12.29 13.11 -5.33
N VAL A 25 12.13 11.94 -4.71
CA VAL A 25 11.82 10.67 -5.38
C VAL A 25 10.43 10.13 -5.02
N LEU A 26 9.56 10.95 -4.42
CA LEU A 26 8.21 10.51 -4.08
C LEU A 26 7.31 10.41 -5.31
N TYR A 27 6.57 9.31 -5.40
CA TYR A 27 5.32 9.28 -6.16
C TYR A 27 4.35 10.28 -5.55
N ARG A 28 3.97 11.29 -6.35
CA ARG A 28 3.09 12.40 -5.95
C ARG A 28 1.61 12.03 -5.97
N GLN A 29 1.22 11.12 -6.86
CA GLN A 29 -0.16 10.64 -6.97
C GLN A 29 -0.25 9.28 -6.28
N ILE A 30 -0.94 9.23 -5.15
CA ILE A 30 -1.21 8.00 -4.41
C ILE A 30 -2.71 7.80 -4.39
N ARG A 31 -3.16 6.65 -4.87
CA ARG A 31 -4.57 6.27 -4.78
C ARG A 31 -4.85 5.76 -3.37
N LYS A 32 -5.74 6.46 -2.67
CA LYS A 32 -6.25 6.06 -1.36
C LYS A 32 -7.59 5.37 -1.50
N ILE A 33 -7.81 4.31 -0.72
CA ILE A 33 -9.07 3.57 -0.63
C ILE A 33 -9.43 3.34 0.85
N THR A 34 -10.69 3.04 1.13
CA THR A 34 -11.13 2.66 2.48
C THR A 34 -11.24 1.14 2.61
N LEU A 35 -11.39 0.66 3.85
CA LEU A 35 -11.61 -0.77 4.13
C LEU A 35 -12.90 -1.32 3.48
N ASP A 36 -13.88 -0.47 3.21
CA ASP A 36 -15.15 -0.85 2.56
C ASP A 36 -15.05 -0.91 1.03
N THR A 37 -13.88 -0.62 0.46
CA THR A 37 -13.70 -0.63 -1.00
C THR A 37 -13.73 -2.07 -1.52
N PRO A 38 -14.64 -2.43 -2.45
CA PRO A 38 -14.77 -3.81 -2.90
C PRO A 38 -13.53 -4.27 -3.68
N LEU A 39 -13.15 -5.54 -3.52
CA LEU A 39 -11.98 -6.13 -4.17
C LEU A 39 -12.02 -6.01 -5.71
N SER A 40 -13.20 -6.03 -6.32
CA SER A 40 -13.36 -5.79 -7.78
C SER A 40 -12.84 -4.41 -8.20
N ARG A 41 -13.09 -3.38 -7.39
CA ARG A 41 -12.59 -2.02 -7.62
C ARG A 41 -11.10 -1.92 -7.32
N VAL A 42 -10.63 -2.58 -6.26
CA VAL A 42 -9.20 -2.64 -5.93
C VAL A 42 -8.41 -3.31 -7.07
N SER A 43 -8.90 -4.44 -7.59
CA SER A 43 -8.31 -5.14 -8.73
C SER A 43 -8.18 -4.22 -9.94
N LYS A 44 -9.26 -3.53 -10.32
CA LYS A 44 -9.25 -2.61 -11.46
C LYS A 44 -8.31 -1.41 -11.26
N MET A 45 -8.17 -0.92 -10.04
CA MET A 45 -7.22 0.15 -9.74
C MET A 45 -5.77 -0.32 -9.86
N LEU A 46 -5.51 -1.57 -9.44
CA LEU A 46 -4.18 -2.17 -9.52
C LEU A 46 -3.75 -2.56 -10.95
N GLU A 47 -4.67 -2.53 -11.93
CA GLU A 47 -4.32 -2.63 -13.36
C GLU A 47 -3.54 -1.41 -13.86
N THR A 48 -3.80 -0.22 -13.28
CA THR A 48 -3.16 1.04 -13.68
C THR A 48 -2.15 1.55 -12.66
N ASP A 49 -2.39 1.29 -11.38
CA ASP A 49 -1.58 1.78 -10.27
C ASP A 49 -0.81 0.63 -9.61
N HIS A 50 0.50 0.78 -9.38
CA HIS A 50 1.33 -0.33 -8.85
C HIS A 50 1.00 -0.71 -7.41
N PHE A 51 0.34 0.19 -6.67
CA PHE A 51 -0.08 0.00 -5.30
C PHE A 51 -1.25 0.93 -4.98
N VAL A 52 -2.03 0.56 -3.97
CA VAL A 52 -3.07 1.42 -3.38
C VAL A 52 -2.87 1.51 -1.87
N LEU A 53 -3.23 2.66 -1.29
CA LEU A 53 -3.11 2.91 0.14
C LEU A 53 -4.47 2.76 0.82
N ILE A 54 -4.59 1.88 1.80
CA ILE A 54 -5.80 1.76 2.62
C ILE A 54 -5.72 2.78 3.74
N VAL A 55 -6.75 3.62 3.84
CA VAL A 55 -6.89 4.63 4.89
C VAL A 55 -8.19 4.44 5.66
N HIS A 56 -8.18 4.85 6.92
CA HIS A 56 -9.34 4.87 7.78
C HIS A 56 -9.41 6.20 8.54
N THR A 57 -10.56 6.85 8.52
CA THR A 57 -10.77 8.14 9.21
C THR A 57 -11.22 7.90 10.64
N GLN A 58 -10.41 8.35 11.60
CA GLN A 58 -10.70 8.24 13.03
C GLN A 58 -11.03 9.62 13.61
N LYS A 59 -12.04 9.67 14.49
CA LYS A 59 -12.30 10.87 15.31
C LYS A 59 -11.36 10.85 16.51
N GLN A 60 -10.35 11.72 16.50
CA GLN A 60 -9.44 11.91 17.62
C GLN A 60 -9.92 13.12 18.43
N TYR A 61 -10.16 12.93 19.73
CA TYR A 61 -10.45 14.02 20.65
C TYR A 61 -9.14 14.45 21.30
N SER A 62 -8.71 15.68 21.01
CA SER A 62 -7.63 16.30 21.77
C SER A 62 -8.19 16.90 23.05
N SER A 63 -7.37 17.12 24.08
CA SER A 63 -7.78 17.50 25.44
C SER A 63 -8.61 18.79 25.61
N GLY A 64 -8.97 19.48 24.52
CA GLY A 64 -9.95 20.56 24.48
C GLY A 64 -11.03 20.27 23.46
N ASP A 65 -12.08 19.55 23.89
CA ASP A 65 -13.46 19.39 23.38
C ASP A 65 -13.74 19.43 21.85
N SER A 66 -12.70 19.30 21.03
CA SER A 66 -12.77 19.39 19.58
C SER A 66 -12.41 18.03 19.00
N ALA A 67 -13.41 17.41 18.36
CA ALA A 67 -13.20 16.20 17.58
C ALA A 67 -12.49 16.57 16.27
N GLN A 68 -11.27 16.08 16.07
CA GLN A 68 -10.55 16.19 14.81
C GLN A 68 -10.63 14.86 14.06
N ASN A 69 -11.00 14.91 12.77
CA ASN A 69 -10.88 13.74 11.91
C ASN A 69 -9.40 13.57 11.50
N ARG A 70 -8.82 12.42 11.79
CA ARG A 70 -7.46 12.04 11.40
C ARG A 70 -7.52 10.84 10.47
N GLU A 71 -6.90 10.97 9.30
CA GLU A 71 -6.66 9.83 8.42
C GLU A 71 -5.51 8.98 8.98
N SER A 72 -5.80 7.72 9.30
CA SER A 72 -4.79 6.72 9.63
C SER A 72 -4.57 5.82 8.43
N ILE A 73 -3.31 5.52 8.12
CA ILE A 73 -2.96 4.51 7.13
C ILE A 73 -3.13 3.14 7.78
N VAL A 74 -3.89 2.25 7.13
CA VAL A 74 -4.07 0.87 7.58
C VAL A 74 -3.04 -0.04 6.95
N GLY A 75 -2.77 0.15 5.65
CA GLY A 75 -1.83 -0.69 4.92
C GLY A 75 -1.70 -0.30 3.45
N ILE A 76 -0.89 -1.06 2.73
CA ILE A 76 -0.68 -0.93 1.29
C ILE A 76 -1.10 -2.25 0.65
N VAL A 77 -1.75 -2.19 -0.51
CA VAL A 77 -2.11 -3.38 -1.29
C VAL A 77 -1.47 -3.28 -2.67
N THR A 78 -0.93 -4.40 -3.13
CA THR A 78 -0.28 -4.61 -4.41
C THR A 78 -0.98 -5.75 -5.18
N PRO A 79 -0.70 -5.94 -6.48
CA PRO A 79 -1.25 -7.06 -7.23
C PRO A 79 -0.91 -8.43 -6.64
N ILE A 80 0.25 -8.56 -5.99
CA ILE A 80 0.70 -9.80 -5.34
C ILE A 80 -0.22 -10.15 -4.17
N ASP A 81 -0.69 -9.16 -3.41
CA ASP A 81 -1.60 -9.39 -2.29
C ASP A 81 -2.96 -9.92 -2.76
N LEU A 82 -3.48 -9.41 -3.89
CA LEU A 82 -4.70 -9.96 -4.49
C LEU A 82 -4.49 -11.38 -5.00
N LEU A 83 -3.33 -11.66 -5.59
CA LEU A 83 -2.99 -13.00 -6.06
C LEU A 83 -2.90 -13.98 -4.88
N CYS A 84 -2.12 -13.68 -3.83
CA CYS A 84 -2.05 -14.51 -2.62
C CYS A 84 -3.47 -14.67 -2.02
N HIS A 85 -4.29 -13.61 -1.95
CA HIS A 85 -5.66 -13.72 -1.40
C HIS A 85 -6.57 -14.66 -2.20
N ILE A 86 -6.46 -14.67 -3.54
CA ILE A 86 -7.25 -15.55 -4.40
C ILE A 86 -6.74 -17.00 -4.28
N THR A 87 -5.43 -17.20 -4.40
CA THR A 87 -4.83 -18.55 -4.41
C THR A 87 -4.88 -19.21 -3.03
N SER A 88 -4.72 -18.45 -1.94
CA SER A 88 -4.90 -18.96 -0.58
C SER A 88 -6.37 -19.31 -0.27
N ARG A 89 -7.34 -18.69 -0.96
CA ARG A 89 -8.77 -19.05 -0.81
C ARG A 89 -9.13 -20.32 -1.55
N GLU A 90 -8.44 -20.64 -2.64
CA GLU A 90 -8.61 -21.93 -3.35
C GLU A 90 -8.00 -23.11 -2.59
N GLY A 91 -7.14 -22.87 -1.59
CA GLY A 91 -6.50 -23.90 -0.77
C GLY A 91 -7.15 -24.22 0.58
N HIS A 92 -8.19 -23.48 1.01
CA HIS A 92 -8.65 -23.49 2.41
C HIS A 92 -10.13 -23.84 2.62
N GLU A 93 -10.52 -25.05 2.24
CA GLU A 93 -11.39 -25.86 3.12
C GLU A 93 -10.50 -26.56 4.18
N GLY A 94 -9.92 -25.80 5.12
CA GLY A 94 -9.25 -26.38 6.29
C GLY A 94 -7.91 -25.75 6.72
N THR A 95 -7.91 -25.23 7.95
CA THR A 95 -6.77 -25.04 8.88
C THR A 95 -5.64 -24.07 8.51
N VAL A 96 -5.76 -22.86 9.09
CA VAL A 96 -4.77 -21.90 9.61
C VAL A 96 -3.28 -22.05 9.19
N ASP A 97 -2.71 -20.88 8.84
CA ASP A 97 -1.31 -20.55 8.56
C ASP A 97 -0.77 -20.90 7.18
N SER A 98 -0.65 -19.88 6.34
CA SER A 98 0.30 -19.86 5.24
C SER A 98 0.80 -18.43 5.05
N GLU A 99 1.96 -18.17 5.65
CA GLU A 99 2.89 -17.18 5.14
C GLU A 99 3.06 -17.44 3.63
N CYS A 100 2.83 -16.41 2.80
CA CYS A 100 3.14 -16.44 1.36
C CYS A 100 4.69 -16.46 1.22
N SER A 101 5.33 -17.53 1.72
CA SER A 101 6.76 -17.81 1.69
C SER A 101 7.01 -18.72 0.50
N SER A 102 7.31 -18.13 -0.64
CA SER A 102 8.09 -18.75 -1.73
C SER A 102 8.47 -17.68 -2.76
N VAL A 103 9.37 -16.76 -2.40
CA VAL A 103 10.31 -16.21 -3.39
C VAL A 103 11.50 -17.16 -3.38
N SER A 104 11.35 -18.30 -4.06
CA SER A 104 12.45 -19.23 -4.30
C SER A 104 13.11 -18.84 -5.62
N HIS A 105 14.33 -18.34 -5.50
CA HIS A 105 15.30 -18.25 -6.59
C HIS A 105 15.83 -19.63 -6.97
#